data_AF-A0A2D4IR34-F1
#
_entry.id   AF-A0A2D4IR34-F1
#
_cell.length_a   1.000
_cell.length_b   1.000
_cell.length_c   1.000
_cell.angle_alpha   90.00
_cell.angle_beta   90.00
_cell.angle_gamma   90.00
#
_symmetry.space_group_name_H-M   'P 1'
#
loop_
_entity.id
_entity.type
_entity.pdbx_description
1 polymer ?
#
loop_
_entity_poly.entity_id
_entity_poly.type
_entity_poly.pdbx_seq_one_letter_code
_entity_poly.pdbx_strand_id
1 'polypeptide(L)'
;MQPFPSLQSVLELIPEEVGFNIEIKWICQQKDGVWDGNLSTYFDMNVYLDIILKTVLLKAGSRRVIFSSFDADICTMVRHKQNKYPILFLTQGKCDTYPELMDFRCRTTAIATSFALFENLLGINAHTEELLKTPSYIDHAISKGLVVFCWGDETNEPENRKKLREYGVHGLVYDRIYDWMPEQPNIFQTEQLERLKKELPELKSCACPTVSHFNFALCNCNSSLIRARMAESTTGF
;
A
#
# COMPACT_ATOMS: atom_id res chain seq x y z
N MET A 1 -13.46 -4.75 29.87
CA MET A 1 -13.09 -3.94 28.68
C MET A 1 -11.99 -4.68 27.95
N GLN A 2 -12.10 -4.83 26.63
CA GLN A 2 -11.02 -5.37 25.83
C GLN A 2 -10.00 -4.24 25.60
N PRO A 3 -8.75 -4.36 26.08
CA PRO A 3 -7.78 -3.25 26.03
C PRO A 3 -7.30 -2.93 24.61
N PHE A 4 -7.45 -3.89 23.68
CA PHE A 4 -7.05 -3.76 22.28
C PHE A 4 -8.24 -4.01 21.35
N PRO A 5 -8.42 -3.21 20.29
CA PRO A 5 -9.49 -3.42 19.34
C PRO A 5 -9.25 -4.72 18.54
N SER A 6 -10.34 -5.39 18.14
CA SER A 6 -10.24 -6.49 17.17
C SER A 6 -10.00 -5.95 15.76
N LEU A 7 -9.35 -6.72 14.89
CA LEU A 7 -9.17 -6.35 13.48
C LEU A 7 -10.51 -6.04 12.79
N GLN A 8 -11.55 -6.83 13.09
CA GLN A 8 -12.90 -6.58 12.59
C GLN A 8 -13.40 -5.20 13.02
N SER A 9 -13.30 -4.86 14.30
CA SER A 9 -13.76 -3.57 14.82
C SER A 9 -13.06 -2.40 14.14
N VAL A 10 -11.75 -2.50 13.91
CA VAL A 10 -10.99 -1.45 13.21
C VAL A 10 -11.46 -1.32 11.74
N LEU A 11 -11.67 -2.43 11.04
CA LEU A 11 -12.15 -2.43 9.65
C LEU A 11 -13.57 -1.86 9.50
N GLU A 12 -14.43 -2.06 10.51
CA GLU A 12 -15.83 -1.59 10.51
C GLU A 12 -15.97 -0.14 10.99
N LEU A 13 -15.10 0.34 11.88
CA LEU A 13 -15.21 1.67 12.49
C LEU A 13 -14.44 2.76 11.74
N ILE A 14 -13.32 2.44 11.10
CA ILE A 14 -12.53 3.42 10.36
C ILE A 14 -13.17 3.66 8.98
N PRO A 15 -13.22 4.90 8.47
CA PRO A 15 -13.78 5.18 7.15
C PRO A 15 -13.16 4.32 6.03
N GLU A 16 -13.95 3.94 5.03
CA GLU A 16 -13.58 2.98 4.00
C GLU A 16 -12.50 3.51 3.03
N GLU A 17 -12.44 4.83 2.89
CA GLU A 17 -11.44 5.57 2.09
C GLU A 17 -10.03 5.58 2.72
N VAL A 18 -9.91 5.18 3.99
CA VAL A 18 -8.60 5.04 4.65
C VAL A 18 -8.05 3.65 4.33
N GLY A 19 -7.00 3.59 3.52
CA GLY A 19 -6.31 2.35 3.20
C GLY A 19 -5.51 1.79 4.38
N PHE A 20 -5.39 0.47 4.47
CA PHE A 20 -4.69 -0.20 5.56
C PHE A 20 -3.41 -0.88 5.09
N ASN A 21 -2.33 -0.70 5.84
CA ASN A 21 -1.17 -1.57 5.83
C ASN A 21 -1.25 -2.48 7.06
N ILE A 22 -1.57 -3.76 6.85
CA ILE A 22 -1.75 -4.74 7.93
C ILE A 22 -0.49 -5.59 8.03
N GLU A 23 0.30 -5.33 9.07
CA GLU A 23 1.41 -6.21 9.43
C GLU A 23 0.87 -7.48 10.11
N ILE A 24 1.19 -8.65 9.55
CA ILE A 24 0.93 -9.96 10.16
C ILE A 24 2.17 -10.34 10.95
N LYS A 25 2.06 -10.27 12.28
CA LYS A 25 3.12 -10.69 13.19
C LYS A 25 3.14 -12.21 13.34
N TRP A 26 4.32 -12.79 13.18
CA TRP A 26 4.57 -14.20 13.47
C TRP A 26 5.90 -14.35 14.22
N ILE A 27 5.98 -15.40 15.05
CA ILE A 27 7.16 -15.66 15.86
C ILE A 27 8.37 -15.96 14.96
N CYS A 28 9.40 -15.14 15.08
CA CYS A 28 10.65 -15.31 14.35
C CYS A 28 11.75 -15.78 15.31
N GLN A 29 12.66 -16.62 14.81
CA GLN A 29 13.85 -17.01 15.56
C GLN A 29 15.02 -16.07 15.20
N GLN A 30 15.75 -15.60 16.20
CA GLN A 30 16.99 -14.85 16.04
C GLN A 30 18.15 -15.80 15.73
N LYS A 31 19.24 -15.28 15.15
CA LYS A 31 20.41 -16.07 14.74
C LYS A 31 21.06 -16.87 15.87
N ASP A 32 20.95 -16.39 17.11
CA ASP A 32 21.46 -17.07 18.31
C ASP A 32 20.53 -18.20 18.81
N GLY A 33 19.39 -18.42 18.14
CA GLY A 33 18.42 -19.45 18.46
C GLY A 33 17.29 -19.00 19.38
N VAL A 34 17.31 -17.76 19.88
CA VAL A 34 16.25 -17.22 20.73
C VAL A 34 15.00 -16.93 19.91
N TRP A 35 13.84 -17.36 20.40
CA TRP A 35 12.54 -17.08 19.78
C TRP A 35 11.99 -15.74 20.26
N ASP A 36 11.36 -14.99 19.36
CA ASP A 36 10.69 -13.75 19.70
C ASP A 36 9.66 -13.94 20.84
N GLY A 37 9.66 -13.01 21.79
CA GLY A 37 8.82 -13.05 22.99
C GLY A 37 9.07 -14.23 23.93
N ASN A 38 10.14 -15.03 23.74
CA ASN A 38 10.36 -16.32 24.41
C ASN A 38 9.17 -17.29 24.26
N LEU A 39 8.40 -17.16 23.19
CA LEU A 39 7.24 -18.00 22.91
C LEU A 39 7.68 -19.30 22.25
N SER A 40 7.10 -20.43 22.66
CA SER A 40 7.30 -21.70 21.98
C SER A 40 6.39 -21.82 20.75
N THR A 41 6.87 -22.52 19.74
CA THR A 41 6.18 -22.74 18.46
C THR A 41 5.07 -23.78 18.61
N TYR A 42 3.89 -23.39 19.11
CA TYR A 42 2.71 -24.29 19.16
C TYR A 42 1.49 -23.74 18.42
N PHE A 43 1.69 -22.78 17.52
CA PHE A 43 0.60 -22.19 16.74
C PHE A 43 0.55 -22.82 15.35
N ASP A 44 -0.65 -23.24 14.94
CA ASP A 44 -0.91 -23.60 13.56
C ASP A 44 -0.98 -22.32 12.71
N MET A 45 0.07 -22.09 11.93
CA MET A 45 0.20 -20.93 11.04
C MET A 45 -0.95 -20.84 10.04
N ASN A 46 -1.46 -21.99 9.60
CA ASN A 46 -2.53 -22.08 8.62
C ASN A 46 -3.85 -21.57 9.21
N VAL A 47 -4.22 -22.06 10.40
CA VAL A 47 -5.41 -21.59 11.12
C VAL A 47 -5.28 -20.12 11.50
N TYR A 48 -4.11 -19.69 11.96
CA TYR A 48 -3.85 -18.29 12.32
C TYR A 48 -4.08 -17.35 11.13
N LEU A 49 -3.50 -17.67 9.97
CA LEU A 49 -3.68 -16.89 8.76
C LEU A 49 -5.11 -16.93 8.23
N ASP A 50 -5.77 -18.08 8.26
CA ASP A 50 -7.15 -18.20 7.77
C ASP A 50 -8.11 -17.28 8.53
N ILE A 51 -7.93 -17.12 9.84
CA ILE A 51 -8.73 -16.20 10.66
C ILE A 51 -8.51 -14.75 10.21
N ILE A 52 -7.25 -14.35 10.01
CA ILE A 52 -6.91 -12.98 9.58
C ILE A 52 -7.46 -12.71 8.19
N LEU A 53 -7.13 -13.56 7.22
CA LEU A 53 -7.52 -13.39 5.82
C LEU A 53 -9.05 -13.40 5.66
N LYS A 54 -9.75 -14.32 6.33
CA LYS A 54 -11.22 -14.36 6.32
C LYS A 54 -11.80 -13.06 6.89
N THR A 55 -11.26 -12.56 7.99
CA THR A 55 -11.70 -11.31 8.60
C THR A 55 -11.54 -10.15 7.61
N VAL A 56 -10.37 -10.00 7.01
CA VAL A 56 -10.11 -8.90 6.06
C VAL A 56 -10.95 -9.03 4.79
N LEU A 57 -11.08 -10.23 4.21
CA LEU A 57 -11.86 -10.45 3.00
C LEU A 57 -13.36 -10.15 3.20
N LEU A 58 -13.91 -10.48 4.36
CA LEU A 58 -15.33 -10.24 4.67
C LEU A 58 -15.61 -8.81 5.15
N LYS A 59 -14.65 -8.15 5.80
CA LYS A 59 -14.89 -6.90 6.53
C LYS A 59 -14.23 -5.66 5.93
N ALA A 60 -13.25 -5.81 5.04
CA ALA A 60 -12.57 -4.65 4.46
C ALA A 60 -13.38 -3.94 3.36
N GLY A 61 -14.42 -4.57 2.80
CA GLY A 61 -15.22 -3.96 1.73
C GLY A 61 -14.40 -3.68 0.46
N SER A 62 -14.49 -2.44 -0.01
CA SER A 62 -13.71 -1.86 -1.12
C SER A 62 -12.42 -1.14 -0.68
N ARG A 63 -12.13 -1.14 0.64
CA ARG A 63 -10.91 -0.55 1.19
C ARG A 63 -9.66 -1.13 0.53
N ARG A 64 -8.68 -0.26 0.27
CA ARG A 64 -7.35 -0.66 -0.19
C ARG A 64 -6.58 -1.24 0.98
N VAL A 65 -6.13 -2.49 0.84
CA VAL A 65 -5.35 -3.18 1.87
C VAL A 65 -4.06 -3.69 1.26
N ILE A 66 -2.96 -3.50 1.97
CA ILE A 66 -1.66 -4.14 1.71
C ILE A 66 -1.31 -4.93 2.97
N PHE A 67 -0.91 -6.19 2.81
CA PHE A 67 -0.34 -6.95 3.91
C PHE A 67 1.18 -6.74 4.00
N SER A 68 1.74 -6.96 5.17
CA SER A 68 3.19 -7.05 5.33
C SER A 68 3.58 -8.07 6.42
N SER A 69 4.77 -8.66 6.34
CA SER A 69 5.31 -9.52 7.40
C SER A 69 6.83 -9.63 7.32
N PHE A 70 7.50 -9.83 8.47
CA PHE A 70 8.92 -10.19 8.54
C PHE A 70 9.16 -11.69 8.30
N ASP A 71 8.11 -12.50 8.41
CA ASP A 71 8.19 -13.93 8.24
C ASP A 71 7.94 -14.31 6.77
N ALA A 72 8.91 -14.98 6.17
CA ALA A 72 8.86 -15.33 4.76
C ALA A 72 7.79 -16.40 4.47
N ASP A 73 7.52 -17.33 5.39
CA ASP A 73 6.49 -18.35 5.20
C ASP A 73 5.09 -17.73 5.27
N ILE A 74 4.87 -16.76 6.16
CA ILE A 74 3.65 -15.95 6.17
C ILE A 74 3.46 -15.24 4.83
N CYS A 75 4.51 -14.61 4.29
CA CYS A 75 4.43 -13.92 3.00
C CYS A 75 4.02 -14.87 1.86
N THR A 76 4.68 -16.02 1.77
CA THR A 76 4.35 -17.08 0.81
C THR A 76 2.92 -17.57 0.98
N MET A 77 2.49 -17.87 2.20
CA MET A 77 1.13 -18.39 2.46
C MET A 77 0.04 -17.36 2.11
N VAL A 78 0.21 -16.09 2.45
CA VAL A 78 -0.75 -15.03 2.07
C VAL A 78 -0.82 -14.89 0.54
N ARG A 79 0.32 -15.00 -0.15
CA ARG A 79 0.37 -14.95 -1.62
C ARG A 79 -0.38 -16.11 -2.29
N HIS A 80 -0.35 -17.30 -1.68
CA HIS A 80 -1.02 -18.49 -2.20
C HIS A 80 -2.50 -18.61 -1.78
N LYS A 81 -2.87 -18.11 -0.60
CA LYS A 81 -4.23 -18.25 -0.05
C LYS A 81 -5.25 -17.28 -0.65
N GLN A 82 -4.81 -16.17 -1.22
CA GLN A 82 -5.69 -15.16 -1.81
C GLN A 82 -4.99 -14.38 -2.92
N ASN A 83 -5.76 -13.69 -3.76
CA ASN A 83 -5.26 -12.91 -4.89
C ASN A 83 -5.83 -11.48 -4.95
N LYS A 84 -6.49 -11.01 -3.89
CA LYS A 84 -7.14 -9.69 -3.85
C LYS A 84 -6.19 -8.59 -3.36
N TYR A 85 -5.46 -8.86 -2.28
CA TYR A 85 -4.60 -7.89 -1.62
C TYR A 85 -3.12 -8.28 -1.79
N PRO A 86 -2.25 -7.34 -2.18
CA PRO A 86 -0.82 -7.60 -2.26
C PRO A 86 -0.20 -7.74 -0.86
N ILE A 87 1.01 -8.30 -0.83
CA ILE A 87 1.84 -8.36 0.37
C ILE A 87 3.25 -7.82 0.08
N LEU A 88 3.79 -7.05 1.02
CA LEU A 88 5.17 -6.58 1.06
C LEU A 88 5.96 -7.43 2.06
N PHE A 89 7.19 -7.78 1.72
CA PHE A 89 8.09 -8.44 2.65
C PHE A 89 8.85 -7.42 3.49
N LEU A 90 8.67 -7.45 4.82
CA LEU A 90 9.40 -6.60 5.74
C LEU A 90 10.82 -7.15 5.93
N THR A 91 11.81 -6.28 5.82
CA THR A 91 13.21 -6.66 6.08
C THR A 91 13.91 -5.60 6.90
N GLN A 92 14.73 -6.05 7.83
CA GLN A 92 15.62 -5.19 8.61
C GLN A 92 16.91 -4.88 7.83
N GLY A 93 17.15 -5.59 6.72
CA GLY A 93 18.42 -5.52 6.02
C GLY A 93 19.59 -5.84 6.95
N LYS A 94 20.75 -5.25 6.65
CA LYS A 94 21.83 -5.16 7.64
C LYS A 94 21.60 -3.96 8.54
N CYS A 95 21.40 -4.22 9.82
CA CYS A 95 21.06 -3.21 10.82
C CYS A 95 21.75 -3.58 12.13
N ASP A 96 22.31 -2.58 12.82
CA ASP A 96 22.95 -2.78 14.14
C ASP A 96 21.91 -2.73 15.29
N THR A 97 20.73 -2.15 15.02
CA THR A 97 19.65 -1.95 16.00
C THR A 97 18.91 -3.25 16.34
N TYR A 98 18.80 -4.17 15.38
CA TYR A 98 18.01 -5.39 15.52
C TYR A 98 18.86 -6.64 15.30
N PRO A 99 18.60 -7.73 16.04
CA PRO A 99 19.32 -8.98 15.85
C PRO A 99 19.01 -9.60 14.50
N GLU A 100 20.03 -10.16 13.84
CA GLU A 100 19.85 -10.92 12.60
C GLU A 100 18.88 -12.10 12.82
N LEU A 101 17.93 -12.28 11.92
CA LEU A 101 17.00 -13.40 11.95
C LEU A 101 17.67 -14.70 11.50
N MET A 102 17.24 -15.82 12.08
CA MET A 102 17.73 -17.15 11.73
C MET A 102 17.43 -17.51 10.27
N ASP A 103 16.26 -17.11 9.76
CA ASP A 103 15.88 -17.33 8.36
C ASP A 103 16.76 -16.49 7.41
N PHE A 104 17.48 -17.18 6.52
CA PHE A 104 18.37 -16.55 5.54
C PHE A 104 17.64 -15.59 4.60
N ARG A 105 16.36 -15.85 4.29
CA ARG A 105 15.53 -15.03 3.39
C ARG A 105 15.38 -13.60 3.92
N CYS A 106 15.49 -13.40 5.23
CA CYS A 106 15.23 -12.13 5.90
C CYS A 106 16.49 -11.26 6.13
N ARG A 107 17.71 -11.81 5.97
CA ARG A 107 18.95 -11.25 6.56
C ARG A 107 19.55 -10.02 5.90
N THR A 108 19.24 -9.77 4.63
CA THR A 108 19.77 -8.59 3.92
C THR A 108 18.73 -8.06 2.95
N THR A 109 18.79 -6.77 2.62
CA THR A 109 17.88 -6.18 1.63
C THR A 109 17.99 -6.86 0.26
N ALA A 110 19.19 -7.26 -0.15
CA ALA A 110 19.41 -7.96 -1.42
C ALA A 110 18.75 -9.35 -1.47
N ILE A 111 18.86 -10.14 -0.39
CA ILE A 111 18.19 -11.44 -0.30
C ILE A 111 16.67 -11.25 -0.22
N ALA A 112 16.20 -10.28 0.57
CA ALA A 112 14.78 -9.95 0.68
C ALA A 112 14.17 -9.54 -0.67
N THR A 113 14.91 -8.75 -1.47
CA THR A 113 14.54 -8.38 -2.84
C THR A 113 14.42 -9.60 -3.74
N SER A 114 15.40 -10.52 -3.65
CA SER A 114 15.40 -11.76 -4.44
C SER A 114 14.23 -12.68 -4.06
N PHE A 115 13.94 -12.80 -2.76
CA PHE A 115 12.80 -13.53 -2.24
C PHE A 115 11.46 -12.93 -2.71
N ALA A 116 11.29 -11.61 -2.58
CA ALA A 116 10.08 -10.93 -3.03
C ALA A 116 9.82 -11.11 -4.53
N LEU A 117 10.88 -11.09 -5.35
CA LEU A 117 10.80 -11.38 -6.77
C LEU A 117 10.41 -12.84 -7.04
N PHE A 118 11.06 -13.79 -6.37
CA PHE A 118 10.83 -15.23 -6.56
C PHE A 118 9.41 -15.64 -6.17
N GLU A 119 8.90 -15.17 -5.04
CA GLU A 119 7.55 -15.45 -4.55
C GLU A 119 6.47 -14.58 -5.23
N ASN A 120 6.85 -13.71 -6.18
CA ASN A 120 5.93 -12.80 -6.86
C ASN A 120 5.10 -11.96 -5.87
N LEU A 121 5.79 -11.39 -4.88
CA LEU A 121 5.23 -10.43 -3.94
C LEU A 121 5.18 -9.04 -4.60
N LEU A 122 4.47 -8.08 -3.97
CA LEU A 122 4.43 -6.71 -4.50
C LEU A 122 5.81 -6.03 -4.42
N GLY A 123 6.58 -6.37 -3.39
CA GLY A 123 7.89 -5.79 -3.15
C GLY A 123 8.33 -5.90 -1.70
N ILE A 124 9.20 -4.99 -1.29
CA ILE A 124 9.83 -4.99 0.04
C ILE A 124 9.42 -3.75 0.84
N ASN A 125 9.42 -3.90 2.15
CA ASN A 125 9.31 -2.80 3.11
C ASN A 125 10.55 -2.84 4.03
N ALA A 126 11.57 -2.07 3.67
CA ALA A 126 12.91 -2.22 4.23
C ALA A 126 13.26 -1.15 5.27
N HIS A 127 14.07 -1.55 6.26
CA HIS A 127 14.59 -0.62 7.25
C HIS A 127 15.48 0.43 6.62
N THR A 128 15.33 1.67 7.07
CA THR A 128 15.98 2.83 6.44
C THR A 128 17.49 2.90 6.65
N GLU A 129 18.02 2.29 7.71
CA GLU A 129 19.46 2.33 8.00
C GLU A 129 20.32 1.85 6.81
N GLU A 130 20.01 0.70 6.22
CA GLU A 130 20.78 0.17 5.08
C GLU A 130 20.49 0.97 3.80
N LEU A 131 19.24 1.40 3.59
CA LEU A 131 18.82 2.13 2.39
C LEU A 131 19.44 3.52 2.29
N LEU A 132 19.54 4.24 3.41
CA LEU A 132 20.16 5.57 3.45
C LEU A 132 21.66 5.49 3.20
N LYS A 133 22.33 4.43 3.69
CA LYS A 133 23.75 4.16 3.47
C LYS A 133 24.02 3.70 2.03
N THR A 134 23.13 2.88 1.47
CA THR A 134 23.30 2.21 0.17
C THR A 134 22.04 2.37 -0.70
N PRO A 135 21.82 3.56 -1.32
CA PRO A 135 20.64 3.83 -2.13
C PRO A 135 20.50 2.90 -3.34
N SER A 136 21.59 2.32 -3.83
CA SER A 136 21.58 1.39 -4.96
C SER A 136 20.71 0.14 -4.73
N TYR A 137 20.41 -0.22 -3.48
CA TYR A 137 19.44 -1.29 -3.21
C TYR A 137 18.01 -0.90 -3.58
N ILE A 138 17.65 0.37 -3.45
CA ILE A 138 16.36 0.91 -3.89
C ILE A 138 16.30 0.78 -5.42
N ASP A 139 17.29 1.32 -6.13
CA ASP A 139 17.37 1.25 -7.59
C ASP A 139 17.32 -0.20 -8.09
N HIS A 140 18.04 -1.10 -7.42
CA HIS A 140 18.04 -2.52 -7.77
C HIS A 140 16.65 -3.14 -7.65
N ALA A 141 15.95 -2.97 -6.52
CA ALA A 141 14.61 -3.51 -6.33
C ALA A 141 13.61 -2.94 -7.35
N ILE A 142 13.65 -1.62 -7.58
CA ILE A 142 12.78 -0.96 -8.57
C ILE A 142 13.08 -1.45 -9.99
N SER A 143 14.35 -1.68 -10.35
CA SER A 143 14.73 -2.24 -11.66
C SER A 143 14.17 -3.65 -11.91
N LYS A 144 13.79 -4.36 -10.84
CA LYS A 144 13.13 -5.68 -10.91
C LYS A 144 11.60 -5.59 -10.91
N GLY A 145 11.04 -4.38 -10.97
CA GLY A 145 9.60 -4.14 -10.96
C GLY A 145 8.97 -4.26 -9.57
N LEU A 146 9.76 -4.24 -8.49
CA LEU A 146 9.26 -4.32 -7.13
C LEU A 146 8.97 -2.93 -6.56
N VAL A 147 7.91 -2.84 -5.76
CA VAL A 147 7.61 -1.67 -4.95
C VAL A 147 8.55 -1.64 -3.74
N VAL A 148 9.06 -0.46 -3.41
CA VAL A 148 9.96 -0.27 -2.25
C VAL A 148 9.29 0.66 -1.25
N PHE A 149 8.90 0.12 -0.11
CA PHE A 149 8.51 0.90 1.07
C PHE A 149 9.69 0.94 2.04
N CYS A 150 9.72 1.94 2.92
CA CYS A 150 10.70 1.99 3.98
C CYS A 150 10.13 2.47 5.31
N TRP A 151 10.74 1.98 6.39
CA TRP A 151 10.39 2.24 7.78
C TRP A 151 11.66 2.38 8.64
N GLY A 152 11.51 2.84 9.88
CA GLY A 152 12.61 3.03 10.83
C GLY A 152 12.65 4.44 11.39
N ASP A 153 13.40 4.64 12.46
CA ASP A 153 13.43 5.90 13.21
C ASP A 153 13.92 7.07 12.34
N GLU A 154 14.79 6.81 11.36
CA GLU A 154 15.33 7.80 10.45
C GLU A 154 14.25 8.44 9.57
N THR A 155 13.11 7.78 9.38
CA THR A 155 11.97 8.34 8.65
C THR A 155 11.26 9.46 9.42
N ASN A 156 11.51 9.61 10.72
CA ASN A 156 10.96 10.70 11.52
C ASN A 156 11.66 12.05 11.22
N GLU A 157 12.83 12.02 10.59
CA GLU A 157 13.57 13.22 10.18
C GLU A 157 13.14 13.72 8.79
N PRO A 158 12.68 14.99 8.65
CA PRO A 158 12.20 15.54 7.37
C PRO A 158 13.22 15.43 6.23
N GLU A 159 14.50 15.68 6.52
CA GLU A 159 15.58 15.63 5.54
C GLU A 159 15.82 14.21 5.01
N ASN A 160 15.71 13.20 5.87
CA ASN A 160 15.81 11.80 5.43
C ASN A 160 14.60 11.41 4.60
N ARG A 161 13.38 11.85 4.97
CA ARG A 161 12.19 11.64 4.12
C ARG A 161 12.35 12.27 2.74
N LYS A 162 12.96 13.47 2.66
CA LYS A 162 13.24 14.13 1.39
C LYS A 162 14.20 13.31 0.55
N LYS A 163 15.34 12.88 1.12
CA LYS A 163 16.31 12.00 0.43
C LYS A 163 15.69 10.69 -0.05
N LEU A 164 14.91 10.02 0.79
CA LEU A 164 14.26 8.75 0.42
C LEU A 164 13.28 8.93 -0.75
N ARG A 165 12.54 10.05 -0.81
CA ARG A 165 11.70 10.39 -1.97
C ARG A 165 12.54 10.65 -3.22
N GLU A 166 13.67 11.35 -3.08
CA GLU A 166 14.61 11.58 -4.18
C GLU A 166 15.23 10.28 -4.71
N TYR A 167 15.44 9.29 -3.84
CA TYR A 167 15.84 7.93 -4.22
C TYR A 167 14.71 7.11 -4.86
N GLY A 168 13.48 7.62 -4.91
CA GLY A 168 12.37 6.98 -5.59
C GLY A 168 11.65 5.88 -4.79
N VAL A 169 11.72 5.90 -3.45
CA VAL A 169 10.88 4.97 -2.65
C VAL A 169 9.39 5.26 -2.91
N HIS A 170 8.60 4.19 -2.94
CA HIS A 170 7.18 4.24 -3.26
C HIS A 170 6.30 4.46 -2.02
N GLY A 171 6.82 4.18 -0.83
CA GLY A 171 6.09 4.33 0.44
C GLY A 171 7.02 4.65 1.60
N LEU A 172 6.56 5.51 2.50
CA LEU A 172 7.25 5.91 3.72
C LEU A 172 6.33 5.61 4.92
N VAL A 173 6.84 4.84 5.88
CA VAL A 173 6.19 4.59 7.17
C VAL A 173 6.97 5.39 8.23
N TYR A 174 6.31 6.35 8.86
CA TYR A 174 6.90 7.25 9.85
C TYR A 174 5.85 7.72 10.86
N ASP A 175 6.32 8.17 12.02
CA ASP A 175 5.47 8.65 13.10
C ASP A 175 5.19 10.16 12.97
N ARG A 176 4.27 10.66 13.79
CA ARG A 176 4.01 12.11 13.94
C ARG A 176 3.75 12.82 12.61
N ILE A 177 2.88 12.22 11.79
CA ILE A 177 2.51 12.73 10.46
C ILE A 177 2.05 14.19 10.51
N TYR A 178 1.34 14.58 11.59
CA TYR A 178 0.82 15.93 11.78
C TYR A 178 1.87 16.98 12.15
N ASP A 179 2.98 16.60 12.80
CA ASP A 179 3.97 17.55 13.33
C ASP A 179 4.67 18.35 12.21
N TRP A 180 4.75 17.76 11.03
CA TRP A 180 5.53 18.30 9.92
C TRP A 180 4.66 18.77 8.75
N MET A 181 3.47 18.19 8.57
CA MET A 181 2.55 18.52 7.48
C MET A 181 1.10 18.31 7.91
N PRO A 182 0.45 19.30 8.54
CA PRO A 182 -0.85 19.11 9.18
C PRO A 182 -2.02 18.82 8.22
N GLU A 183 -1.88 19.10 6.91
CA GLU A 183 -2.95 18.94 5.93
C GLU A 183 -2.44 18.35 4.60
N GLN A 184 -2.12 17.06 4.60
CA GLN A 184 -1.98 16.30 3.35
C GLN A 184 -3.34 15.67 3.02
N PRO A 185 -3.93 15.96 1.85
CA PRO A 185 -5.15 15.28 1.45
C PRO A 185 -4.86 13.77 1.33
N ASN A 186 -5.80 12.93 1.76
CA ASN A 186 -5.69 11.49 1.57
C ASN A 186 -5.47 11.22 0.06
N ILE A 187 -4.39 10.54 -0.29
CA ILE A 187 -4.02 10.28 -1.68
C ILE A 187 -5.14 9.54 -2.42
N PHE A 188 -5.90 8.67 -1.74
CA PHE A 188 -7.01 7.93 -2.33
C PHE A 188 -8.23 8.82 -2.61
N GLN A 189 -8.51 9.78 -1.73
CA GLN A 189 -9.55 10.79 -1.97
C GLN A 189 -9.14 11.72 -3.13
N THR A 190 -7.87 12.11 -3.18
CA THR A 190 -7.32 12.94 -4.26
C THR A 190 -7.41 12.22 -5.60
N GLU A 191 -7.01 10.95 -5.65
CA GLU A 191 -7.09 10.10 -6.85
C GLU A 191 -8.55 9.93 -7.31
N GLN A 192 -9.49 9.69 -6.38
CA GLN A 192 -10.91 9.57 -6.70
C GLN A 192 -11.46 10.88 -7.28
N LEU A 193 -11.10 12.03 -6.68
CA LEU A 193 -11.52 13.34 -7.17
C LEU A 193 -10.95 13.62 -8.57
N GLU A 194 -9.70 13.25 -8.83
CA GLU A 194 -9.08 13.39 -10.15
C GLU A 194 -9.75 12.49 -11.20
N ARG A 195 -10.11 11.25 -10.85
CA ARG A 195 -10.89 10.37 -11.73
C ARG A 195 -12.25 10.98 -12.05
N LEU A 196 -12.98 11.46 -11.05
CA LEU A 196 -14.27 12.12 -11.23
C LEU A 196 -14.17 13.39 -12.09
N LYS A 197 -13.11 14.19 -11.92
CA LYS A 197 -12.85 15.37 -12.76
C LYS A 197 -12.63 15.03 -14.23
N LYS A 198 -12.02 13.87 -14.53
CA LYS A 198 -11.82 13.40 -15.91
C LYS A 198 -13.11 12.86 -16.53
N GLU A 199 -14.01 12.33 -15.71
CA GLU A 199 -15.30 11.78 -16.14
C GLU A 199 -16.40 12.85 -16.28
N LEU A 200 -16.29 13.96 -15.55
CA LEU A 200 -17.17 15.11 -15.76
C LEU A 200 -16.79 15.82 -17.07
N PRO A 201 -17.70 15.95 -18.06
CA PRO A 201 -17.46 16.83 -19.18
C PRO A 201 -17.26 18.24 -18.63
N GLU A 202 -16.26 18.98 -19.14
CA GLU A 202 -16.09 20.39 -18.82
C GLU A 202 -17.46 21.07 -18.93
N LEU A 203 -18.01 21.51 -17.79
CA LEU A 203 -19.22 22.31 -17.78
C LEU A 203 -18.86 23.63 -18.47
N LYS A 204 -18.99 23.65 -19.80
CA LYS A 204 -18.99 24.90 -20.56
C LYS A 204 -20.08 25.74 -19.92
N SER A 205 -19.68 26.91 -19.43
CA SER A 205 -20.58 27.86 -18.81
C SER A 205 -21.73 28.15 -19.77
N CYS A 206 -22.89 27.54 -19.51
CA CYS A 206 -24.13 28.05 -20.07
C CYS A 206 -24.39 29.35 -19.33
N ALA A 207 -24.05 30.47 -19.97
CA ALA A 207 -24.51 31.78 -19.56
C ALA A 207 -26.02 31.86 -19.84
N CYS A 208 -26.82 31.23 -18.97
CA CYS A 208 -28.24 31.51 -18.92
C CYS A 208 -28.40 32.82 -18.15
N PRO A 209 -28.99 33.87 -18.76
CA PRO A 209 -29.31 35.07 -18.00
C PRO A 209 -30.26 34.69 -16.86
N THR A 210 -29.98 35.19 -15.67
CA THR A 210 -30.75 34.96 -14.45
C THR A 210 -32.23 35.29 -14.69
N VAL A 211 -33.09 34.26 -14.79
CA VAL A 211 -34.52 34.49 -15.04
C VAL A 211 -35.20 34.88 -13.73
N SER A 212 -35.45 36.17 -13.57
CA SER A 212 -36.51 36.68 -12.71
C SER A 212 -37.86 36.21 -13.24
N HIS A 213 -38.60 35.46 -12.41
CA HIS A 213 -40.03 35.20 -12.45
C HIS A 213 -40.72 34.83 -13.79
N PHE A 214 -41.24 33.59 -13.84
CA PHE A 214 -42.34 33.12 -14.69
C PHE A 214 -42.28 33.47 -16.19
N ASN A 215 -41.61 32.63 -16.98
CA ASN A 215 -42.15 32.16 -18.27
C ASN A 215 -41.34 30.95 -18.78
N PHE A 216 -42.04 29.89 -19.19
CA PHE A 216 -41.44 28.73 -19.86
C PHE A 216 -40.99 29.13 -21.28
N ALA A 217 -39.73 29.50 -21.43
CA ALA A 217 -39.06 29.53 -22.73
C ALA A 217 -37.90 28.51 -22.69
N LEU A 218 -37.94 27.54 -23.61
CA LEU A 218 -36.91 26.50 -23.75
C LEU A 218 -35.53 27.14 -23.93
N CYS A 219 -34.59 26.73 -23.07
CA CYS A 219 -33.18 27.06 -23.23
C CYS A 219 -32.66 26.36 -24.50
N ASN A 220 -32.25 27.15 -25.49
CA ASN A 220 -31.70 26.63 -26.75
C ASN A 220 -30.20 26.35 -26.57
N CYS A 221 -29.87 25.18 -26.00
CA CYS A 221 -28.50 24.68 -26.03
C CYS A 221 -28.23 24.07 -27.41
N ASN A 222 -27.39 24.73 -28.22
CA ASN A 222 -26.90 24.15 -29.48
C ASN A 222 -26.07 22.90 -29.17
N SER A 223 -26.66 21.72 -29.33
CA SER A 223 -25.94 20.46 -29.36
C SER A 223 -25.29 20.29 -30.73
N SER A 224 -24.01 20.62 -30.85
CA SER A 224 -23.22 20.07 -31.96
C SER A 224 -23.04 18.57 -31.67
N LEU A 225 -23.90 17.74 -32.28
CA LEU A 225 -23.76 16.29 -32.32
C LEU A 225 -22.35 15.92 -32.82
N ILE A 226 -21.47 15.47 -31.92
CA ILE A 226 -20.26 14.76 -32.33
C ILE A 226 -20.71 13.35 -32.73
N ARG A 227 -20.73 13.12 -34.04
CA ARG A 227 -20.98 11.83 -34.66
C ARG A 227 -19.90 10.85 -34.18
N ALA A 228 -20.29 9.83 -33.41
CA ALA A 228 -19.41 8.73 -33.08
C ALA A 228 -18.95 8.06 -34.39
N ARG A 229 -17.65 8.11 -34.70
CA ARG A 229 -17.07 7.26 -35.73
C ARG A 229 -16.93 5.86 -35.14
N MET A 230 -17.82 4.95 -35.54
CA MET A 230 -17.55 3.51 -35.49
C MET A 230 -16.35 3.23 -36.38
N ALA A 231 -15.29 2.64 -35.82
CA ALA A 231 -14.23 2.02 -36.59
C ALA A 231 -14.65 0.58 -36.87
N GLU A 232 -15.17 0.33 -38.07
CA GLU A 232 -15.21 -1.01 -38.66
C GLU A 232 -13.79 -1.35 -39.12
N SER A 233 -13.20 -2.43 -38.58
CA SER A 233 -12.00 -3.04 -39.13
C SER A 233 -12.39 -4.25 -39.96
N THR A 234 -12.41 -4.10 -41.28
CA THR A 234 -12.45 -5.20 -42.25
C THR A 234 -11.15 -5.24 -43.07
N THR A 235 -10.38 -6.30 -42.82
CA THR A 235 -9.58 -7.16 -43.74
C THR A 235 -8.58 -6.59 -44.78
N GLY A 236 -7.39 -7.22 -44.80
CA GLY A 236 -6.50 -7.45 -45.97
C GLY A 236 -5.34 -6.45 -46.07
N PHE A 237 -4.05 -6.82 -46.12
CA PHE A 237 -3.32 -8.04 -46.53
C PHE A 237 -2.14 -8.32 -45.59
#